data_AF-A0A257I0S8-F1
#
_entry.id   AF-A0A257I0S8-F1
#
_cell.length_a   1.000
_cell.length_b   1.000
_cell.length_c   1.000
_cell.angle_alpha   90.00
_cell.angle_beta   90.00
_cell.angle_gamma   90.00
#
_symmetry.space_group_name_H-M   'P 1'
#
loop_
_entity.id
_entity.type
_entity.pdbx_description
1 polymer ?
#
loop_
_entity_poly.entity_id
_entity_poly.type
_entity_poly.pdbx_seq_one_letter_code
_entity_poly.pdbx_strand_id
1 'polypeptide(L)'
;MILSIAVAKREIQTALKEGRATDNRWHITKEKSLFYAYGLVFPLIGLNGEMLGYVKILRDLTERKKSEDAIKKYVTDLEELNTHKESVLAILSHDLRSPLSAIIGSLKYLKTNFRQMKPDMVQDMLDMAYKSSIDELEMLDYLVEWARIKYASDVFSPTILKLTDYINKVFETLKESASINTINLHHEVEEDTAVFADGKMLISIIQNIVSNAIKHTEKGGKITISANTKEDKLIVQVKDTGIGMSKEIMEKLFTPQMKTLSETRKQHKGAGVGLLLVKGFLEKNDGEIWVESMEGEGSSFYFTLPIEKPSNKIGSSDEIMFDQCA
;
A
#
# COMPACT_ATOMS: atom_id res chain seq x y z
N MET A 1 -22.45 13.40 35.97
CA MET A 1 -21.99 14.81 36.10
C MET A 1 -20.65 14.84 36.83
N ILE A 2 -19.58 14.33 36.23
CA ILE A 2 -18.23 14.44 36.81
C ILE A 2 -17.59 15.67 36.16
N LEU A 3 -17.95 16.86 36.67
CA LEU A 3 -17.07 18.02 36.50
C LEU A 3 -15.82 17.71 37.33
N SER A 4 -14.62 17.89 36.77
CA SER A 4 -13.48 18.11 37.66
C SER A 4 -13.79 19.38 38.44
N ILE A 5 -13.86 19.27 39.78
CA ILE A 5 -14.19 20.37 40.70
C ILE A 5 -13.32 21.61 40.42
N ALA A 6 -12.11 21.39 39.92
CA ALA A 6 -11.18 22.42 39.49
C ALA A 6 -11.71 23.28 38.33
N VAL A 7 -12.33 22.70 37.30
CA VAL A 7 -12.83 23.47 36.15
C VAL A 7 -14.07 24.28 36.54
N ALA A 8 -14.95 23.71 37.37
CA ALA A 8 -16.11 24.43 37.91
C ALA A 8 -15.69 25.68 38.70
N LYS A 9 -14.71 25.53 39.60
CA LYS A 9 -14.17 26.63 40.40
C LYS A 9 -13.54 27.71 39.54
N ARG A 10 -12.83 27.33 38.47
CA ARG A 10 -12.20 28.26 37.54
C ARG A 10 -13.25 29.04 36.74
N GLU A 11 -14.26 28.38 36.17
CA GLU A 11 -15.37 29.04 35.46
C GLU A 11 -16.07 30.06 36.36
N ILE A 12 -16.32 29.69 37.62
CA ILE A 12 -16.95 30.57 38.62
C ILE A 12 -16.07 31.80 38.93
N GLN A 13 -14.78 31.60 39.18
CA GLN A 13 -13.85 32.71 39.47
C GLN A 13 -13.73 33.68 38.28
N THR A 14 -13.63 33.15 37.06
CA THR A 14 -13.60 33.96 35.84
C THR A 14 -14.91 34.74 35.67
N ALA A 15 -16.06 34.09 35.88
CA ALA A 15 -17.36 34.76 35.78
C ALA A 15 -17.53 35.89 36.80
N LEU A 16 -17.01 35.75 38.02
CA LEU A 16 -17.03 36.81 39.03
C LEU A 16 -16.14 37.99 38.68
N LYS A 17 -14.98 37.74 38.06
CA LYS A 17 -14.02 38.78 37.70
C LYS A 17 -14.40 39.52 36.41
N GLU A 18 -14.91 38.80 35.43
CA GLU A 18 -15.09 39.29 34.05
C GLU A 18 -16.56 39.41 33.64
N GLY A 19 -17.50 39.09 34.54
CA GLY A 19 -18.95 39.12 34.30
C GLY A 19 -19.47 37.91 33.51
N ARG A 20 -18.60 37.10 32.92
CA ARG A 20 -18.95 35.83 32.25
C ARG A 20 -17.73 34.90 32.15
N ALA A 21 -17.98 33.59 32.02
CA ALA A 21 -16.96 32.61 31.63
C ALA A 21 -17.47 31.72 30.50
N THR A 22 -16.58 31.36 29.57
CA THR A 22 -16.88 30.50 28.42
C THR A 22 -16.02 29.25 28.44
N ASP A 23 -16.59 28.09 28.09
CA ASP A 23 -15.86 26.82 28.03
C ASP A 23 -16.48 25.86 27.01
N ASN A 24 -15.66 25.22 26.16
CA ASN A 24 -16.13 24.27 25.15
C ASN A 24 -15.52 22.90 25.42
N ARG A 25 -16.35 21.93 25.80
CA ARG A 25 -15.85 20.59 26.16
C ARG A 25 -16.89 19.51 26.02
N TRP A 26 -16.42 18.28 26.16
CA TRP A 26 -17.27 17.12 26.31
C TRP A 26 -17.89 17.05 27.71
N HIS A 27 -19.18 16.75 27.74
CA HIS A 27 -19.99 16.59 28.92
C HIS A 27 -20.65 15.22 28.91
N ILE A 28 -20.83 14.65 30.11
CA ILE A 28 -21.53 13.37 30.32
C ILE A 28 -22.83 13.65 31.05
N THR A 29 -23.96 13.26 30.47
CA THR A 29 -25.29 13.38 31.07
C THR A 29 -25.45 12.44 32.27
N LYS A 30 -26.56 12.54 33.00
CA LYS A 30 -26.90 11.57 34.07
C LYS A 30 -27.12 10.16 33.50
N GLU A 31 -27.59 10.07 32.26
CA GLU A 31 -27.83 8.83 31.51
C GLU A 31 -26.56 8.27 30.84
N LYS A 32 -25.38 8.81 31.18
CA LYS A 32 -24.07 8.44 30.62
C LYS A 32 -23.90 8.69 29.11
N SER A 33 -24.78 9.48 28.49
CA SER A 33 -24.56 9.95 27.12
C SER A 33 -23.53 11.08 27.07
N LEU A 34 -22.72 11.10 26.02
CA LEU A 34 -21.65 12.08 25.80
C LEU A 34 -22.12 13.14 24.79
N PHE A 35 -21.99 14.42 25.14
CA PHE A 35 -22.31 15.53 24.25
C PHE A 35 -21.28 16.64 24.36
N TYR A 36 -20.96 17.32 23.26
CA TYR A 36 -20.03 18.44 23.21
C TYR A 36 -20.83 19.73 23.33
N ALA A 37 -20.47 20.61 24.25
CA ALA A 37 -21.23 21.83 24.49
C ALA A 37 -20.35 23.06 24.60
N TYR A 38 -20.89 24.18 24.09
CA TYR A 38 -20.44 25.52 24.41
C TYR A 38 -21.14 25.97 25.69
N GLY A 39 -20.37 26.14 26.75
CA GLY A 39 -20.81 26.55 28.07
C GLY A 39 -20.59 28.03 28.32
N LEU A 40 -21.61 28.68 28.87
CA LEU A 40 -21.56 30.03 29.41
C LEU A 40 -21.93 30.01 30.89
N VAL A 41 -21.15 30.71 31.71
CA VAL A 41 -21.45 30.90 33.14
C VAL A 41 -21.53 32.39 33.42
N PHE A 42 -22.64 32.82 34.02
CA PHE A 42 -22.86 34.19 34.49
C PHE A 42 -23.08 34.20 36.01
N PRO A 43 -22.54 35.19 36.74
CA PRO A 43 -22.92 35.41 38.12
C PRO A 43 -24.36 35.94 38.18
N LEU A 44 -25.16 35.41 39.09
CA LEU A 44 -26.49 35.91 39.39
C LEU A 44 -26.39 36.84 40.60
N ILE A 45 -26.66 38.13 40.39
CA ILE A 45 -26.52 39.18 41.41
C ILE A 45 -27.91 39.77 41.68
N GLY A 46 -28.26 39.91 42.96
CA GLY A 46 -29.51 40.51 43.41
C GLY A 46 -29.52 42.03 43.23
N LEU A 47 -30.70 42.64 43.37
CA LEU A 47 -30.87 44.09 43.19
C LEU A 47 -30.08 44.92 44.21
N ASN A 48 -29.72 44.34 45.37
CA ASN A 48 -28.93 45.01 46.41
C ASN A 48 -27.42 44.70 46.29
N GLY A 49 -26.99 44.06 45.19
CA GLY A 49 -25.59 43.73 44.92
C GLY A 49 -25.10 42.42 45.54
N GLU A 50 -25.97 41.66 46.21
CA GLU A 50 -25.64 40.36 46.80
C GLU A 50 -25.51 39.25 45.75
N MET A 51 -24.54 38.34 45.93
CA MET A 51 -24.39 37.17 45.06
C MET A 51 -25.49 36.14 45.37
N LEU A 52 -26.37 35.89 44.41
CA LEU A 52 -27.44 34.89 44.52
C LEU A 52 -27.02 33.51 44.01
N GLY A 53 -26.06 33.45 43.10
CA GLY A 53 -25.56 32.18 42.56
C GLY A 53 -24.97 32.33 41.16
N TYR A 54 -25.17 31.30 40.33
CA TYR A 54 -24.65 31.27 38.96
C TYR A 54 -25.69 30.67 38.02
N VAL A 55 -25.76 31.21 36.81
CA VAL A 55 -26.52 30.61 35.70
C VAL A 55 -25.53 29.99 34.73
N LYS A 56 -25.70 28.68 34.47
CA LYS A 56 -24.94 27.97 33.44
C LYS A 56 -25.84 27.66 32.26
N ILE A 57 -25.47 28.15 31.08
CA ILE A 57 -26.14 27.87 29.82
C ILE A 57 -25.23 26.93 29.02
N LEU A 58 -25.79 25.85 28.51
CA LEU A 58 -25.09 24.89 27.65
C LEU A 58 -25.78 24.86 26.30
N ARG A 59 -25.04 25.19 25.24
CA ARG A 59 -25.48 24.98 23.86
C ARG A 59 -24.85 23.70 23.34
N ASP A 60 -25.67 22.71 23.01
CA ASP A 60 -25.19 21.48 22.39
C ASP A 60 -24.62 21.79 20.99
N LEU A 61 -23.39 21.34 20.76
CA LEU A 61 -22.64 21.46 19.51
C LEU A 61 -22.12 20.09 19.04
N THR A 62 -22.70 19.00 19.54
CA THR A 62 -22.22 17.64 19.28
C THR A 62 -22.22 17.29 17.79
N GLU A 63 -23.32 17.55 17.08
CA GLU A 63 -23.41 17.27 15.64
C GLU A 63 -22.36 18.06 14.86
N ARG A 64 -22.26 19.36 15.12
CA ARG A 64 -21.26 20.22 14.48
C ARG A 64 -19.84 19.72 14.73
N LYS A 65 -19.52 19.36 15.98
CA LYS A 65 -18.19 18.86 16.35
C LYS A 65 -17.87 17.54 15.65
N LYS A 66 -18.84 16.62 15.58
CA LYS A 66 -18.70 15.35 14.84
C LYS A 66 -18.48 15.60 13.35
N SER A 67 -19.22 16.52 12.72
CA SER A 67 -19.02 16.89 11.32
C SER A 67 -17.65 17.53 11.09
N GLU A 68 -17.21 18.44 11.96
CA GLU A 68 -15.89 19.07 11.87
C GLU A 68 -14.76 18.04 12.01
N ASP A 69 -14.87 17.11 12.95
CA ASP A 69 -13.88 16.05 13.15
C ASP A 69 -13.89 15.04 11.98
N ALA A 70 -15.06 14.72 11.42
CA ALA A 70 -15.17 13.90 10.22
C ALA A 70 -14.52 14.59 9.01
N ILE A 71 -14.79 15.88 8.77
CA ILE A 71 -14.16 16.66 7.70
C ILE A 71 -12.65 16.69 7.87
N LYS A 72 -12.15 16.95 9.08
CA LYS A 72 -10.71 16.93 9.35
C LYS A 72 -10.08 15.59 9.02
N LYS A 73 -10.74 14.49 9.42
CA LYS A 73 -10.30 13.15 9.07
C LYS A 73 -10.23 12.95 7.55
N TYR A 74 -11.29 13.31 6.82
CA TYR A 74 -11.29 13.22 5.36
C TYR A 74 -10.20 14.07 4.71
N VAL A 75 -9.91 15.28 5.22
CA VAL A 75 -8.83 16.12 4.71
C VAL A 75 -7.47 15.44 4.93
N THR A 76 -7.21 14.90 6.13
CA THR A 76 -5.98 14.16 6.41
C THR A 76 -5.84 12.93 5.51
N ASP A 77 -6.90 12.13 5.37
CA ASP A 77 -6.90 10.94 4.51
C ASP A 77 -6.64 11.33 3.02
N LEU A 78 -7.19 12.46 2.56
CA LEU A 78 -6.96 12.99 1.22
C LEU A 78 -5.54 13.52 1.01
N GLU A 79 -4.97 14.20 2.01
CA GLU A 79 -3.60 14.69 1.98
C GLU A 79 -2.60 13.53 1.96
N GLU A 80 -2.84 12.48 2.76
CA GLU A 80 -2.05 11.24 2.74
C GLU A 80 -2.14 10.55 1.36
N LEU A 81 -3.33 10.48 0.77
CA LEU A 81 -3.51 9.92 -0.57
C LEU A 81 -2.79 10.74 -1.65
N ASN A 82 -2.87 12.06 -1.57
CA ASN A 82 -2.25 12.95 -2.56
C ASN A 82 -0.72 12.93 -2.45
N THR A 83 -0.17 12.97 -1.24
CA THR A 83 1.28 12.86 -1.03
C THR A 83 1.81 11.51 -1.49
N HIS A 84 1.06 10.42 -1.30
CA HIS A 84 1.40 9.11 -1.84
C HIS A 84 1.43 9.13 -3.38
N LYS A 85 0.40 9.71 -4.04
CA LYS A 85 0.35 9.86 -5.50
C LYS A 85 1.55 10.65 -6.04
N GLU A 86 1.87 11.78 -5.42
CA GLU A 86 2.99 12.63 -5.85
C GLU A 86 4.33 11.93 -5.70
N SER A 87 4.54 11.23 -4.58
CA SER A 87 5.77 10.48 -4.34
C SER A 87 6.00 9.37 -5.37
N VAL A 88 4.95 8.64 -5.76
CA VAL A 88 5.04 7.60 -6.78
C VAL A 88 5.35 8.21 -8.15
N LEU A 89 4.66 9.27 -8.55
CA LEU A 89 4.93 9.96 -9.83
C LEU A 89 6.36 10.53 -9.90
N ALA A 90 6.87 11.04 -8.79
CA ALA A 90 8.25 11.53 -8.69
C ALA A 90 9.28 10.39 -8.83
N ILE A 91 9.06 9.26 -8.15
CA ILE A 91 9.90 8.06 -8.26
C ILE A 91 9.93 7.58 -9.71
N LEU A 92 8.76 7.41 -10.33
CA LEU A 92 8.64 6.94 -11.71
C LEU A 92 9.35 7.86 -12.70
N SER A 93 9.19 9.17 -12.53
CA SER A 93 9.83 10.16 -13.40
C SER A 93 11.35 10.11 -13.32
N HIS A 94 11.90 9.91 -12.12
CA HIS A 94 13.35 9.80 -11.92
C HIS A 94 13.89 8.47 -12.46
N ASP A 95 13.18 7.38 -12.16
CA ASP A 95 13.62 6.02 -12.45
C ASP A 95 13.51 5.62 -13.93
N LEU A 96 12.63 6.29 -14.70
CA LEU A 96 12.59 6.19 -16.17
C LEU A 96 13.64 7.11 -16.82
N ARG A 97 13.81 8.33 -16.32
CA ARG A 97 14.69 9.34 -16.95
C ARG A 97 16.15 8.90 -16.97
N SER A 98 16.61 8.28 -15.89
CA SER A 98 18.01 7.89 -15.70
C SER A 98 18.50 6.84 -16.72
N PRO A 99 17.86 5.67 -16.86
CA PRO A 99 18.21 4.68 -17.89
C PRO A 99 18.03 5.21 -19.32
N LEU A 100 16.96 5.97 -19.61
CA LEU A 100 16.78 6.60 -20.92
C LEU A 100 17.93 7.57 -21.26
N SER A 101 18.38 8.37 -20.29
CA SER A 101 19.52 9.27 -20.48
C SER A 101 20.82 8.51 -20.73
N ALA A 102 21.01 7.36 -20.08
CA ALA A 102 22.14 6.48 -20.30
C ALA A 102 22.11 5.85 -21.71
N ILE A 103 20.95 5.35 -22.15
CA ILE A 103 20.76 4.81 -23.51
C ILE A 103 21.07 5.90 -24.55
N ILE A 104 20.49 7.08 -24.40
CA ILE A 104 20.72 8.21 -25.32
C ILE A 104 22.20 8.61 -25.33
N GLY A 105 22.84 8.67 -24.17
CA GLY A 105 24.27 8.99 -24.04
C GLY A 105 25.17 7.97 -24.73
N SER A 106 24.94 6.69 -24.48
CA SER A 106 25.68 5.57 -25.09
C SER A 106 25.51 5.55 -26.61
N LEU A 107 24.28 5.70 -27.10
CA LEU A 107 24.00 5.75 -28.54
C LEU A 107 24.62 7.01 -29.19
N LYS A 108 24.60 8.16 -28.51
CA LYS A 108 25.26 9.39 -28.99
C LYS A 108 26.77 9.21 -29.08
N TYR A 109 27.40 8.57 -28.09
CA TYR A 109 28.83 8.28 -28.11
C TYR A 109 29.18 7.34 -29.26
N LEU A 110 28.41 6.26 -29.42
CA LEU A 110 28.58 5.29 -30.52
C LEU A 110 28.42 5.97 -31.88
N LYS A 111 27.39 6.81 -32.07
CA LYS A 111 27.17 7.56 -33.31
C LYS A 111 28.35 8.46 -33.69
N THR A 112 28.98 9.12 -32.72
CA THR A 112 30.12 10.03 -32.97
C THR A 112 31.42 9.28 -33.22
N ASN A 113 31.64 8.15 -32.54
CA ASN A 113 32.95 7.48 -32.51
C ASN A 113 33.00 6.15 -33.27
N PHE A 114 31.87 5.68 -33.83
CA PHE A 114 31.72 4.37 -34.47
C PHE A 114 32.89 3.95 -35.39
N ARG A 115 33.39 4.87 -36.23
CA ARG A 115 34.48 4.58 -37.19
C ARG A 115 35.84 4.32 -36.54
N GLN A 116 36.03 4.74 -35.30
CA GLN A 116 37.29 4.64 -34.55
C GLN A 116 37.24 3.55 -33.47
N MET A 117 36.09 2.90 -33.31
CA MET A 117 35.87 1.88 -32.29
C MET A 117 36.15 0.47 -32.83
N LYS A 118 36.59 -0.42 -31.94
CA LYS A 118 36.73 -1.84 -32.26
C LYS A 118 35.35 -2.49 -32.42
N PRO A 119 35.17 -3.43 -33.36
CA PRO A 119 33.88 -4.12 -33.56
C PRO A 119 33.29 -4.72 -32.29
N ASP A 120 34.09 -5.40 -31.46
CA ASP A 120 33.62 -6.03 -30.23
C ASP A 120 33.04 -5.00 -29.23
N MET A 121 33.70 -3.84 -29.07
CA MET A 121 33.20 -2.78 -28.20
C MET A 121 31.92 -2.14 -28.73
N VAL A 122 31.75 -2.06 -30.05
CA VAL A 122 30.51 -1.58 -30.67
C VAL A 122 29.38 -2.56 -30.37
N GLN A 123 29.64 -3.87 -30.50
CA GLN A 123 28.67 -4.91 -30.22
C GLN A 123 28.24 -4.91 -28.75
N ASP A 124 29.18 -4.85 -27.80
CA ASP A 124 28.89 -4.78 -26.36
C ASP A 124 28.02 -3.56 -26.01
N MET A 125 28.30 -2.40 -26.61
CA MET A 125 27.50 -1.18 -26.39
C MET A 125 26.09 -1.29 -26.97
N LEU A 126 25.94 -1.94 -28.14
CA LEU A 126 24.63 -2.20 -28.74
C LEU A 126 23.82 -3.17 -27.89
N ASP A 127 24.43 -4.25 -27.41
CA ASP A 127 23.77 -5.23 -26.53
C ASP A 127 23.34 -4.58 -25.21
N MET A 128 24.18 -3.72 -24.63
CA MET A 128 23.84 -2.95 -23.43
C MET A 128 22.68 -1.98 -23.68
N ALA A 129 22.67 -1.27 -24.81
CA ALA A 129 21.60 -0.33 -25.16
C ALA A 129 20.28 -1.06 -25.44
N TYR A 130 20.34 -2.18 -26.17
CA TYR A 130 19.18 -3.03 -26.44
C TYR A 130 18.58 -3.58 -25.16
N LYS A 131 19.41 -4.17 -24.29
CA LYS A 131 18.98 -4.68 -22.99
C LYS A 131 18.34 -3.57 -22.14
N SER A 132 19.01 -2.43 -22.03
CA SER A 132 18.49 -1.30 -21.24
C SER A 132 17.16 -0.79 -21.80
N SER A 133 16.94 -0.88 -23.11
CA SER A 133 15.68 -0.48 -23.75
C SER A 133 14.55 -1.47 -23.48
N ILE A 134 14.84 -2.77 -23.43
CA ILE A 134 13.87 -3.80 -23.02
C ILE A 134 13.48 -3.59 -21.55
N ASP A 135 14.48 -3.44 -20.66
CA ASP A 135 14.23 -3.22 -19.23
C ASP A 135 13.34 -1.97 -19.01
N GLU A 136 13.54 -0.92 -19.81
CA GLU A 136 12.74 0.30 -19.76
C GLU A 136 11.31 0.12 -20.28
N LEU A 137 11.13 -0.66 -21.33
CA LEU A 137 9.80 -0.99 -21.86
C LEU A 137 9.00 -1.82 -20.85
N GLU A 138 9.63 -2.82 -20.22
CA GLU A 138 9.01 -3.58 -19.13
C GLU A 138 8.59 -2.68 -17.96
N MET A 139 9.40 -1.67 -17.62
CA MET A 139 9.06 -0.70 -16.58
C MET A 139 7.88 0.19 -16.98
N LEU A 140 7.76 0.56 -18.26
CA LEU A 140 6.62 1.31 -18.77
C LEU A 140 5.34 0.49 -18.73
N ASP A 141 5.38 -0.77 -19.19
CA ASP A 141 4.23 -1.68 -19.15
C ASP A 141 3.77 -1.91 -17.71
N TYR A 142 4.73 -2.09 -16.79
CA TYR A 142 4.48 -2.11 -15.35
C TYR A 142 3.73 -0.87 -14.86
N LEU A 143 4.17 0.32 -15.29
CA LEU A 143 3.55 1.58 -14.87
C LEU A 143 2.11 1.69 -15.39
N VAL A 144 1.88 1.26 -16.63
CA VAL A 144 0.54 1.24 -17.21
C VAL A 144 -0.36 0.27 -16.45
N GLU A 145 0.13 -0.91 -16.09
CA GLU A 145 -0.62 -1.89 -15.29
C GLU A 145 -0.93 -1.35 -13.88
N TRP A 146 0.05 -0.72 -13.21
CA TRP A 146 -0.15 -0.07 -11.91
C TRP A 146 -1.19 1.05 -11.99
N ALA A 147 -1.05 1.95 -12.97
CA ALA A 147 -1.96 3.08 -13.14
C ALA A 147 -3.37 2.60 -13.49
N ARG A 148 -3.49 1.55 -14.30
CA ARG A 148 -4.77 0.88 -14.55
C ARG A 148 -5.38 0.37 -13.25
N ILE A 149 -4.63 -0.28 -12.37
CA ILE A 149 -5.23 -0.89 -11.17
C ILE A 149 -5.53 0.13 -10.07
N LYS A 150 -4.76 1.23 -10.02
CA LYS A 150 -4.94 2.33 -9.06
C LYS A 150 -6.02 3.32 -9.47
N TYR A 151 -6.11 3.68 -10.75
CA TYR A 151 -6.96 4.77 -11.25
C TYR A 151 -8.00 4.34 -12.28
N ALA A 152 -7.80 3.23 -13.00
CA ALA A 152 -8.85 2.69 -13.85
C ALA A 152 -9.68 1.68 -13.05
N SER A 153 -10.98 1.95 -13.04
CA SER A 153 -12.05 1.08 -12.59
C SER A 153 -12.13 -0.23 -13.41
N ASP A 154 -11.12 -1.09 -13.36
CA ASP A 154 -11.39 -2.52 -13.54
C ASP A 154 -12.18 -2.93 -12.30
N VAL A 155 -13.41 -3.44 -12.50
CA VAL A 155 -14.29 -3.89 -11.42
C VAL A 155 -13.49 -4.89 -10.60
N PHE A 156 -13.10 -4.51 -9.39
CA PHE A 156 -12.56 -5.46 -8.43
C PHE A 156 -13.60 -6.56 -8.27
N SER A 157 -13.31 -7.74 -8.80
CA SER A 157 -14.29 -8.80 -9.00
C SER A 157 -13.85 -10.06 -8.25
N PRO A 158 -13.67 -9.97 -6.91
CA PRO A 158 -13.21 -11.11 -6.15
C PRO A 158 -14.26 -12.22 -6.22
N THR A 159 -13.79 -13.41 -6.52
CA THR A 159 -14.59 -14.63 -6.61
C THR A 159 -13.86 -15.75 -5.89
N ILE A 160 -14.54 -16.87 -5.65
CA ILE A 160 -13.87 -18.07 -5.16
C ILE A 160 -13.12 -18.70 -6.34
N LEU A 161 -11.81 -18.83 -6.18
CA LEU A 161 -10.87 -19.29 -7.20
C LEU A 161 -10.14 -20.54 -6.71
N LYS A 162 -9.97 -21.52 -7.61
CA LYS A 162 -9.12 -22.70 -7.37
C LYS A 162 -7.65 -22.30 -7.56
N LEU A 163 -6.88 -22.26 -6.47
CA LEU A 163 -5.52 -21.71 -6.48
C LEU A 163 -4.59 -22.44 -7.47
N THR A 164 -4.73 -23.75 -7.60
CA THR A 164 -3.90 -24.57 -8.51
C THR A 164 -4.03 -24.15 -9.97
N ASP A 165 -5.21 -23.72 -10.42
CA ASP A 165 -5.42 -23.30 -11.81
C ASP A 165 -4.61 -22.04 -12.14
N TYR A 166 -4.47 -21.15 -11.16
CA TYR A 166 -3.71 -19.92 -11.28
C TYR A 166 -2.20 -20.17 -11.22
N ILE A 167 -1.76 -21.06 -10.32
CA ILE A 167 -0.37 -21.50 -10.26
C ILE A 167 0.06 -22.12 -11.60
N ASN A 168 -0.75 -23.04 -12.15
CA ASN A 168 -0.45 -23.73 -13.40
C ASN A 168 -0.36 -22.76 -14.60
N LYS A 169 -1.28 -21.78 -14.68
CA LYS A 169 -1.21 -20.72 -15.71
C LYS A 169 0.09 -19.92 -15.64
N VAL A 170 0.53 -19.57 -14.44
CA VAL A 170 1.80 -18.84 -14.23
C VAL A 170 3.00 -19.72 -14.59
N PHE A 171 2.99 -21.00 -14.18
CA PHE A 171 4.07 -21.94 -14.50
C PHE A 171 4.22 -22.14 -16.00
N GLU A 172 3.13 -22.30 -16.75
CA GLU A 172 3.20 -22.40 -18.21
C GLU A 172 3.74 -21.12 -18.86
N THR A 173 3.35 -19.95 -18.33
CA THR A 173 3.87 -18.64 -18.82
C THR A 173 5.37 -18.48 -18.57
N LEU A 174 5.87 -18.96 -17.43
CA LEU A 174 7.28 -18.79 -17.02
C LEU A 174 8.17 -19.98 -17.38
N LYS A 175 7.62 -21.01 -18.04
CA LYS A 175 8.29 -22.28 -18.35
C LYS A 175 9.56 -22.10 -19.17
N GLU A 176 9.53 -21.26 -20.19
CA GLU A 176 10.71 -20.97 -21.03
C GLU A 176 11.81 -20.29 -20.22
N SER A 177 11.46 -19.27 -19.44
CA SER A 177 12.41 -18.56 -18.57
C SER A 177 13.04 -19.48 -17.53
N ALA A 178 12.25 -20.38 -16.93
CA ALA A 178 12.76 -21.37 -15.98
C ALA A 178 13.67 -22.39 -16.68
N SER A 179 13.32 -22.82 -17.89
CA SER A 179 14.09 -23.79 -18.68
C SER A 179 15.47 -23.26 -19.08
N ILE A 180 15.59 -21.97 -19.43
CA ILE A 180 16.87 -21.31 -19.73
C ILE A 180 17.86 -21.44 -18.56
N ASN A 181 17.35 -21.32 -17.32
CA ASN A 181 18.15 -21.46 -16.10
C ASN A 181 18.11 -22.89 -15.52
N THR A 182 17.46 -23.84 -16.19
CA THR A 182 17.31 -25.22 -15.71
C THR A 182 16.69 -25.30 -14.30
N ILE A 183 15.76 -24.38 -14.00
CA ILE A 183 15.10 -24.27 -12.70
C ILE A 183 13.88 -25.20 -12.68
N ASN A 184 13.74 -25.97 -11.61
CA ASN A 184 12.59 -26.84 -11.40
C ASN A 184 11.45 -26.08 -10.70
N LEU A 185 10.34 -25.87 -11.41
CA LEU A 185 9.11 -25.30 -10.87
C LEU A 185 8.19 -26.42 -10.37
N HIS A 186 7.84 -26.37 -9.09
CA HIS A 186 6.96 -27.36 -8.46
C HIS A 186 5.97 -26.68 -7.51
N HIS A 187 4.79 -27.30 -7.32
CA HIS A 187 3.86 -26.89 -6.27
C HIS A 187 3.37 -28.09 -5.47
N GLU A 188 3.23 -27.88 -4.16
CA GLU A 188 2.75 -28.82 -3.15
C GLU A 188 1.43 -28.28 -2.57
N VAL A 189 0.53 -27.87 -3.46
CA VAL A 189 -0.79 -27.29 -3.12
C VAL A 189 -1.86 -28.32 -3.41
N GLU A 190 -2.74 -28.58 -2.44
CA GLU A 190 -3.86 -29.51 -2.59
C GLU A 190 -4.80 -29.04 -3.69
N GLU A 191 -5.32 -29.99 -4.47
CA GLU A 191 -6.08 -29.68 -5.69
C GLU A 191 -7.33 -28.83 -5.39
N ASP A 192 -8.04 -29.08 -4.29
CA ASP A 192 -9.27 -28.37 -3.94
C ASP A 192 -9.04 -27.07 -3.15
N THR A 193 -7.79 -26.57 -3.09
CA THR A 193 -7.47 -25.32 -2.37
C THR A 193 -8.14 -24.12 -3.04
N ALA A 194 -9.06 -23.48 -2.32
CA ALA A 194 -9.80 -22.31 -2.79
C ALA A 194 -9.40 -21.02 -2.06
N VAL A 195 -9.44 -19.89 -2.79
CA VAL A 195 -9.20 -18.55 -2.25
C VAL A 195 -10.24 -17.57 -2.77
N PHE A 196 -10.62 -16.58 -1.96
CA PHE A 196 -11.47 -15.48 -2.36
C PHE A 196 -10.61 -14.29 -2.81
N ALA A 197 -10.45 -14.11 -4.12
CA ALA A 197 -9.59 -13.07 -4.67
C ALA A 197 -10.01 -12.65 -6.08
N ASP A 198 -9.49 -11.51 -6.55
CA ASP A 198 -9.57 -11.12 -7.96
C ASP A 198 -8.55 -11.93 -8.77
N GLY A 199 -9.03 -12.63 -9.80
CA GLY A 199 -8.21 -13.56 -10.57
C GLY A 199 -7.06 -12.88 -11.32
N LYS A 200 -7.26 -11.68 -11.88
CA LYS A 200 -6.18 -10.98 -12.61
C LYS A 200 -5.07 -10.59 -11.66
N MET A 201 -5.45 -10.07 -10.48
CA MET A 201 -4.50 -9.71 -9.43
C MET A 201 -3.75 -10.93 -8.90
N LEU A 202 -4.43 -12.06 -8.71
CA LEU A 202 -3.80 -13.30 -8.26
C LEU A 202 -2.73 -13.80 -9.24
N ILE A 203 -3.01 -13.78 -10.55
CA ILE A 203 -2.00 -14.12 -11.58
C ILE A 203 -0.78 -13.22 -11.42
N SER A 204 -0.98 -11.90 -11.35
CA SER A 204 0.11 -10.94 -11.29
C SER A 204 0.92 -11.05 -9.98
N ILE A 205 0.27 -11.34 -8.84
CA ILE A 205 0.93 -11.63 -7.55
C ILE A 205 1.89 -12.82 -7.70
N ILE A 206 1.37 -13.96 -8.14
CA ILE A 206 2.15 -15.21 -8.24
C ILE A 206 3.26 -15.03 -9.29
N GLN A 207 2.95 -14.43 -10.44
CA GLN A 207 3.93 -14.21 -11.51
C GLN A 207 5.09 -13.32 -11.08
N ASN A 208 4.83 -12.23 -10.34
CA ASN A 208 5.89 -11.35 -9.85
C ASN A 208 6.81 -12.08 -8.86
N ILE A 209 6.24 -12.81 -7.89
CA ILE A 209 7.02 -13.51 -6.88
C ILE A 209 7.84 -14.64 -7.53
N VAL A 210 7.21 -15.46 -8.40
CA VAL A 210 7.89 -16.56 -9.10
C VAL A 210 8.95 -16.04 -10.07
N SER A 211 8.67 -14.95 -10.80
CA SER A 211 9.68 -14.34 -11.66
C SER A 211 10.89 -13.84 -10.87
N ASN A 212 10.69 -13.27 -9.68
CA ASN A 212 11.79 -12.86 -8.82
C ASN A 212 12.60 -14.07 -8.34
N ALA A 213 11.92 -15.15 -7.93
CA ALA A 213 12.56 -16.40 -7.58
C ALA A 213 13.40 -16.96 -8.75
N ILE A 214 12.88 -16.98 -9.98
CA ILE A 214 13.63 -17.42 -11.19
C ILE A 214 14.87 -16.56 -11.44
N LYS A 215 14.77 -15.24 -11.24
CA LYS A 215 15.87 -14.28 -11.46
C LYS A 215 17.01 -14.43 -10.44
N HIS A 216 16.70 -14.86 -9.22
CA HIS A 216 17.66 -14.93 -8.12
C HIS A 216 18.06 -16.36 -7.72
N THR A 217 17.53 -17.37 -8.42
CA THR A 217 17.93 -18.77 -8.26
C THR A 217 19.03 -19.13 -9.26
N GLU A 218 20.08 -19.79 -8.78
CA GLU A 218 21.16 -20.28 -9.63
C GLU A 218 20.71 -21.45 -10.52
N LYS A 219 21.53 -21.78 -11.53
CA LYS A 219 21.18 -22.83 -12.48
C LYS A 219 21.02 -24.18 -11.79
N GLY A 220 19.94 -24.90 -12.11
CA GLY A 220 19.63 -26.19 -11.47
C GLY A 220 18.93 -26.09 -10.12
N GLY A 221 18.59 -24.88 -9.65
CA GLY A 221 17.84 -24.68 -8.42
C GLY A 221 16.35 -25.07 -8.51
N LYS A 222 15.65 -24.95 -7.39
CA LYS A 222 14.23 -25.32 -7.26
C LYS A 222 13.41 -24.15 -6.74
N ILE A 223 12.20 -24.00 -7.28
CA ILE A 223 11.17 -23.09 -6.76
C ILE A 223 9.95 -23.94 -6.40
N THR A 224 9.49 -23.83 -5.15
CA THR A 224 8.35 -24.60 -4.62
C THR A 224 7.27 -23.65 -4.14
N ILE A 225 6.05 -23.83 -4.62
CA ILE A 225 4.86 -23.15 -4.08
C ILE A 225 4.11 -24.11 -3.15
N SER A 226 3.86 -23.72 -1.91
CA SER A 226 3.04 -24.46 -0.97
C SER A 226 1.95 -23.56 -0.41
N ALA A 227 0.88 -24.16 0.11
CA ALA A 227 -0.21 -23.41 0.73
C ALA A 227 -0.68 -24.14 1.99
N ASN A 228 -0.98 -23.37 3.04
CA ASN A 228 -1.52 -23.90 4.28
C ASN A 228 -2.61 -22.97 4.83
N THR A 229 -3.70 -23.54 5.30
CA THR A 229 -4.82 -22.82 5.89
C THR A 229 -4.53 -22.51 7.35
N LYS A 230 -4.69 -21.24 7.74
CA LYS A 230 -4.58 -20.80 9.12
C LYS A 230 -5.71 -19.83 9.43
N GLU A 231 -6.61 -20.24 10.31
CA GLU A 231 -7.83 -19.47 10.65
C GLU A 231 -8.66 -19.23 9.38
N ASP A 232 -9.03 -17.98 9.11
CA ASP A 232 -9.88 -17.59 7.96
C ASP A 232 -9.05 -17.21 6.70
N LYS A 233 -7.73 -17.44 6.74
CA LYS A 233 -6.81 -17.07 5.66
C LYS A 233 -6.00 -18.28 5.18
N LEU A 234 -5.76 -18.31 3.88
CA LEU A 234 -4.78 -19.18 3.26
C LEU A 234 -3.42 -18.47 3.25
N ILE A 235 -2.38 -19.15 3.75
CA ILE A 235 -0.99 -18.70 3.66
C ILE A 235 -0.36 -19.43 2.49
N VAL A 236 0.08 -18.69 1.48
CA VAL A 236 0.81 -19.22 0.32
C VAL A 236 2.29 -18.86 0.49
N GLN A 237 3.16 -19.86 0.36
CA GLN A 237 4.61 -19.71 0.40
C GLN A 237 5.18 -19.99 -0.99
N VAL A 238 6.06 -19.11 -1.47
CA VAL A 238 6.91 -19.31 -2.64
C VAL A 238 8.35 -19.36 -2.16
N LYS A 239 8.93 -20.56 -2.16
CA LYS A 239 10.30 -20.83 -1.69
C LYS A 239 11.24 -21.06 -2.84
N ASP A 240 12.37 -20.37 -2.85
CA ASP A 240 13.48 -20.56 -3.78
C ASP A 240 14.75 -21.05 -3.07
N THR A 241 15.64 -21.69 -3.83
CA THR A 241 16.98 -22.12 -3.38
C THR A 241 18.06 -21.19 -3.92
N GLY A 242 17.76 -19.89 -4.02
CA GLY A 242 18.64 -18.91 -4.63
C GLY A 242 19.68 -18.32 -3.68
N ILE A 243 20.20 -17.15 -4.04
CA ILE A 243 21.29 -16.48 -3.32
C ILE A 243 20.89 -15.93 -1.94
N GLY A 244 19.58 -15.84 -1.67
CA GLY A 244 19.05 -15.21 -0.46
C GLY A 244 19.34 -13.70 -0.35
N MET A 245 19.01 -13.12 0.79
CA MET A 245 19.08 -11.67 1.04
C MET A 245 19.55 -11.35 2.46
N SER A 246 20.23 -10.21 2.60
CA SER A 246 20.59 -9.65 3.90
C SER A 246 19.35 -9.13 4.65
N LYS A 247 19.45 -9.01 5.98
CA LYS A 247 18.38 -8.40 6.80
C LYS A 247 18.05 -6.98 6.37
N GLU A 248 19.07 -6.20 5.98
CA GLU A 248 18.88 -4.82 5.53
C GLU A 248 18.08 -4.75 4.22
N ILE A 249 18.31 -5.69 3.30
CA ILE A 249 17.52 -5.79 2.07
C ILE A 249 16.08 -6.17 2.43
N MET A 250 15.88 -7.19 3.28
CA MET A 250 14.55 -7.67 3.66
C MET A 250 13.66 -6.58 4.26
N GLU A 251 14.19 -5.76 5.17
CA GLU A 251 13.45 -4.65 5.80
C GLU A 251 13.01 -3.57 4.79
N LYS A 252 13.71 -3.45 3.67
CA LYS A 252 13.49 -2.42 2.66
C LYS A 252 12.62 -2.89 1.48
N LEU A 253 12.35 -4.20 1.31
CA LEU A 253 11.67 -4.75 0.12
C LEU A 253 10.26 -4.19 -0.13
N PHE A 254 9.52 -3.88 0.93
CA PHE A 254 8.11 -3.46 0.86
C PHE A 254 7.89 -2.00 1.28
N THR A 255 8.96 -1.23 1.47
CA THR A 255 8.90 0.21 1.74
C THR A 255 8.99 0.99 0.43
N PRO A 256 8.25 2.10 0.27
CA PRO A 256 8.44 3.01 -0.86
C PRO A 256 9.83 3.67 -0.72
N GLN A 257 10.85 3.09 -1.36
CA GLN A 257 12.23 3.56 -1.20
C GLN A 257 12.45 4.88 -1.97
N MET A 258 12.30 6.01 -1.28
CA MET A 258 12.61 7.35 -1.81
C MET A 258 14.10 7.61 -2.08
N LYS A 259 15.03 6.76 -1.60
CA LYS A 259 16.49 7.03 -1.69
C LYS A 259 17.39 5.86 -2.06
N THR A 260 16.91 4.62 -2.07
CA THR A 260 17.79 3.44 -2.10
C THR A 260 17.77 2.68 -3.44
N LEU A 261 16.82 2.98 -4.32
CA LEU A 261 16.70 2.35 -5.63
C LEU A 261 17.91 2.60 -6.55
N SER A 262 18.57 3.77 -6.44
CA SER A 262 19.73 4.15 -7.24
C SER A 262 21.03 3.42 -6.86
N GLU A 263 21.19 3.01 -5.60
CA GLU A 263 22.35 2.25 -5.13
C GLU A 263 22.13 0.75 -5.29
N THR A 264 20.91 0.26 -4.99
CA THR A 264 20.56 -1.16 -5.17
C THR A 264 20.52 -1.56 -6.65
N ARG A 265 20.10 -0.70 -7.60
CA ARG A 265 20.18 -1.00 -9.05
C ARG A 265 21.61 -1.23 -9.56
N LYS A 266 22.63 -0.65 -8.92
CA LYS A 266 24.04 -0.84 -9.32
C LYS A 266 24.60 -2.21 -8.91
N GLN A 267 24.01 -2.88 -7.92
CA GLN A 267 24.49 -4.17 -7.41
C GLN A 267 23.49 -5.33 -7.61
N HIS A 268 22.19 -5.06 -7.61
CA HIS A 268 21.13 -6.06 -7.74
C HIS A 268 20.13 -5.63 -8.83
N LYS A 269 20.06 -6.44 -9.89
CA LYS A 269 19.12 -6.26 -11.01
C LYS A 269 17.70 -6.60 -10.54
N GLY A 270 16.87 -5.57 -10.36
CA GLY A 270 15.45 -5.71 -10.09
C GLY A 270 14.91 -4.41 -9.54
N ALA A 271 14.26 -3.62 -10.39
CA ALA A 271 13.55 -2.44 -9.92
C ALA A 271 12.49 -2.91 -8.92
N GLY A 272 12.62 -2.57 -7.63
CA GLY A 272 11.77 -3.03 -6.51
C GLY A 272 10.29 -2.64 -6.60
N VAL A 273 9.82 -2.29 -7.79
CA VAL A 273 8.47 -1.89 -8.14
C VAL A 273 7.52 -3.08 -8.24
N GLY A 274 7.99 -4.26 -8.68
CA GLY A 274 7.16 -5.48 -8.76
C GLY A 274 6.57 -5.92 -7.41
N LEU A 275 7.40 -5.93 -6.36
CA LEU A 275 6.96 -6.30 -5.00
C LEU A 275 6.03 -5.25 -4.36
N LEU A 276 6.18 -3.97 -4.73
CA LEU A 276 5.24 -2.91 -4.32
C LEU A 276 3.85 -3.12 -4.96
N LEU A 277 3.78 -3.62 -6.20
CA LEU A 277 2.50 -4.01 -6.82
C LEU A 277 1.86 -5.18 -6.10
N VAL A 278 2.64 -6.22 -5.83
CA VAL A 278 2.18 -7.40 -5.09
C VAL A 278 1.54 -6.97 -3.77
N LYS A 279 2.21 -6.09 -3.02
CA LYS A 279 1.67 -5.53 -1.78
C LYS A 279 0.32 -4.82 -2.00
N GLY A 280 0.22 -3.94 -3.00
CA GLY A 280 -1.02 -3.23 -3.30
C GLY A 280 -2.17 -4.15 -3.75
N PHE A 281 -1.89 -5.22 -4.50
CA PHE A 281 -2.89 -6.21 -4.89
C PHE A 281 -3.35 -7.05 -3.70
N LEU A 282 -2.42 -7.46 -2.84
CA LEU A 282 -2.77 -8.20 -1.63
C LEU A 282 -3.60 -7.34 -0.69
N GLU A 283 -3.22 -6.08 -0.44
CA GLU A 283 -4.01 -5.15 0.36
C GLU A 283 -5.44 -4.98 -0.20
N LYS A 284 -5.60 -4.91 -1.53
CA LYS A 284 -6.91 -4.84 -2.20
C LYS A 284 -7.73 -6.13 -2.03
N ASN A 285 -7.07 -7.28 -1.90
CA ASN A 285 -7.66 -8.60 -1.63
C ASN A 285 -7.70 -8.97 -0.13
N ASP A 286 -7.52 -8.01 0.79
CA ASP A 286 -7.48 -8.26 2.25
C ASP A 286 -6.39 -9.24 2.72
N GLY A 287 -5.30 -9.28 1.95
CA GLY A 287 -4.10 -10.06 2.17
C GLY A 287 -2.92 -9.23 2.67
N GLU A 288 -1.88 -9.95 3.08
CA GLU A 288 -0.61 -9.42 3.60
C GLU A 288 0.56 -10.15 2.93
N ILE A 289 1.74 -9.53 2.88
CA ILE A 289 2.98 -10.13 2.36
C ILE A 289 4.15 -9.92 3.31
N TRP A 290 4.98 -10.95 3.46
CA TRP A 290 6.26 -10.89 4.17
C TRP A 290 7.27 -11.85 3.53
N VAL A 291 8.51 -11.82 4.03
CA VAL A 291 9.61 -12.64 3.50
C VAL A 291 10.52 -13.11 4.62
N GLU A 292 11.03 -14.32 4.46
CA GLU A 292 12.12 -14.88 5.25
C GLU A 292 13.24 -15.29 4.29
N SER A 293 14.47 -14.90 4.57
CA SER A 293 15.61 -15.23 3.71
C SER A 293 16.91 -15.28 4.51
N MET A 294 17.84 -16.09 4.02
CA MET A 294 19.19 -16.21 4.55
C MET A 294 20.16 -16.25 3.37
N GLU A 295 21.21 -15.43 3.43
CA GLU A 295 22.24 -15.37 2.39
C GLU A 295 22.86 -16.76 2.15
N GLY A 296 22.88 -17.19 0.89
CA GLY A 296 23.37 -18.49 0.45
C GLY A 296 22.40 -19.67 0.62
N GLU A 297 21.24 -19.48 1.28
CA GLU A 297 20.25 -20.56 1.51
C GLU A 297 18.93 -20.36 0.73
N GLY A 298 18.71 -19.17 0.18
CA GLY A 298 17.53 -18.82 -0.61
C GLY A 298 16.53 -17.92 0.13
N SER A 299 15.32 -17.81 -0.44
CA SER A 299 14.27 -16.96 0.11
C SER A 299 12.92 -17.67 0.13
N SER A 300 12.06 -17.26 1.05
CA SER A 300 10.67 -17.70 1.17
C SER A 300 9.79 -16.47 1.26
N PHE A 301 9.06 -16.18 0.19
CA PHE A 301 8.03 -15.15 0.16
C PHE A 301 6.71 -15.77 0.61
N TYR A 302 6.01 -15.07 1.50
CA TYR A 302 4.73 -15.50 2.02
C TYR A 302 3.69 -14.44 1.76
N PHE A 303 2.49 -14.86 1.37
CA PHE A 303 1.34 -13.97 1.33
C PHE A 303 0.08 -14.64 1.83
N THR A 304 -0.88 -13.84 2.28
CA THR A 304 -2.19 -14.32 2.71
C THR A 304 -3.30 -13.91 1.76
N LEU A 305 -4.31 -14.77 1.63
CA LEU A 305 -5.57 -14.47 0.97
C LEU A 305 -6.73 -15.02 1.81
N PRO A 306 -7.88 -14.35 1.86
CA PRO A 306 -9.05 -14.89 2.54
C PRO A 306 -9.58 -16.13 1.80
N ILE A 307 -10.12 -17.09 2.55
CA ILE A 307 -10.73 -18.31 1.97
C ILE A 307 -12.20 -18.05 1.60
N GLU A 308 -12.85 -17.16 2.35
CA GLU A 308 -14.23 -16.74 2.13
C GLU A 308 -14.33 -15.22 2.00
N LYS A 309 -15.50 -14.73 1.55
CA LYS A 309 -15.76 -13.29 1.46
C LYS A 309 -15.68 -12.65 2.85
N PRO A 310 -14.84 -11.62 3.07
CA PRO A 310 -14.77 -10.92 4.35
C PRO A 310 -16.13 -10.33 4.73
N SER A 311 -16.60 -10.63 5.93
CA SER A 311 -17.91 -10.20 6.45
C SER A 311 -18.02 -8.70 6.76
N ASN A 312 -16.91 -7.95 6.72
CA ASN A 312 -16.82 -6.57 7.21
C ASN A 312 -16.68 -5.46 6.14
N LYS A 313 -16.80 -5.77 4.84
CA LYS A 313 -16.86 -4.72 3.79
C LYS A 313 -18.27 -4.57 3.24
N ILE A 314 -19.02 -3.61 3.80
CA ILE A 314 -20.13 -2.97 3.08
C ILE A 314 -19.50 -2.36 1.83
N GLY A 315 -19.91 -2.83 0.65
CA GLY A 315 -19.30 -2.44 -0.61
C GLY A 315 -19.33 -0.92 -0.78
N SER A 316 -18.17 -0.33 -1.09
CA SER A 316 -18.06 1.03 -1.61
C SER A 316 -18.47 1.08 -3.09
N SER A 317 -19.65 0.53 -3.37
CA SER A 317 -20.38 0.73 -4.61
C SER A 317 -21.69 1.38 -4.20
N ASP A 318 -21.60 2.66 -3.83
CA ASP A 318 -22.77 3.53 -3.86
C ASP A 318 -23.22 3.57 -5.32
N GLU A 319 -24.19 2.72 -5.67
CA GLU A 319 -25.10 3.01 -6.75
C GLU A 319 -25.74 4.36 -6.44
N ILE A 320 -25.19 5.41 -7.04
CA ILE A 320 -25.86 6.70 -7.13
C ILE A 320 -27.08 6.47 -8.02
N MET A 321 -28.18 6.04 -7.41
CA MET A 321 -29.51 6.12 -7.99
C MET A 321 -29.82 7.61 -8.17
N PHE A 322 -29.64 8.10 -9.40
CA PHE A 322 -30.23 9.37 -9.80
C PHE A 322 -31.75 9.20 -9.68
N ASP A 323 -32.32 9.80 -8.65
CA ASP A 323 -33.75 9.95 -8.50
C ASP A 323 -34.27 10.80 -9.66
N GLN A 324 -34.75 10.15 -10.72
CA GLN A 324 -35.58 10.78 -11.72
C GLN A 324 -37.00 10.84 -11.16
N CYS A 325 -37.38 11.99 -10.60
CA CYS A 325 -38.78 12.36 -10.53
C CYS A 325 -38.96 13.82 -10.93
N ALA A 326 -40.01 14.00 -11.74
CA ALA A 326 -40.50 15.19 -12.40
C ALA A 326 -41.12 16.22 -11.44
#